data_AF-A0A9D5HKW3-F1
#
_entry.id   AF-A0A9D5HKW3-F1
#
_cell.length_a   1.000
_cell.length_b   1.000
_cell.length_c   1.000
_cell.angle_alpha   90.00
_cell.angle_beta   90.00
_cell.angle_gamma   90.00
#
_symmetry.space_group_name_H-M   'P 1'
#
loop_
_entity.id
_entity.type
_entity.pdbx_description
1 polymer ?
#
loop_
_entity_poly.entity_id
_entity_poly.type
_entity_poly.pdbx_seq_one_letter_code
_entity_poly.pdbx_strand_id
1 'polypeptide(L)'
;MEKPPKRKREESTPPLDDGDATEAAENGVDLSLLEAIEKSAENGAATAILDLRGLKKLVLSFERRLRDNLEARVMHPDQPDRFADSEVELHEDLDRLKNPDIAVDVVNLLTDLTDLTDGDVLEDNDEPAGVLVDALLANNVLELLVQNIGRLSEVDPDEAAAIYNTLAIIENMIEVKPAVAEMVCERTKLLRWLLGRIEVHDFDGNKQYASEIPAILLQNSPTNQKKLGQMNGVDAVLQAVAMYKSKDPKSSDEEEMLENLFDCLCCLLMPVENKERFMKSEGVELMIIIMKQKKSAYASAIRALDFEMTKYPQLVSVLWTS
;
A
#
# COMPACT_ATOMS: atom_id res chain seq x y z
N MET A 1 -35.68 66.21 -2.87
CA MET A 1 -36.44 65.92 -1.63
C MET A 1 -37.83 65.48 -2.05
N GLU A 2 -38.08 64.17 -2.15
CA GLU A 2 -39.43 63.62 -2.29
C GLU A 2 -39.65 62.59 -1.17
N LYS A 3 -40.79 62.74 -0.48
CA LYS A 3 -41.34 61.82 0.53
C LYS A 3 -42.66 61.25 -0.04
N PRO A 4 -43.14 60.11 0.48
CA PRO A 4 -43.41 58.90 -0.30
C PRO A 4 -44.91 58.64 -0.56
N PRO A 5 -45.27 57.62 -1.38
CA PRO A 5 -46.59 57.03 -1.34
C PRO A 5 -46.65 55.74 -0.49
N LYS A 6 -47.89 55.38 -0.18
CA LYS A 6 -48.39 54.52 0.90
C LYS A 6 -48.20 53.01 0.64
N ARG A 7 -48.06 52.27 1.74
CA ARG A 7 -48.16 50.79 1.83
C ARG A 7 -49.54 50.28 1.37
N LYS A 8 -49.55 49.16 0.64
CA LYS A 8 -50.48 48.03 0.86
C LYS A 8 -49.72 46.73 0.57
N ARG A 9 -49.85 45.80 1.51
CA ARG A 9 -49.25 44.46 1.54
C ARG A 9 -50.40 43.49 1.28
N GLU A 10 -50.23 42.55 0.36
CA GLU A 10 -50.87 41.23 0.43
C GLU A 10 -50.04 40.24 -0.40
N GLU A 11 -49.72 39.14 0.27
CA GLU A 11 -48.85 38.04 -0.13
C GLU A 11 -49.42 37.24 -1.30
N SER A 12 -48.56 36.84 -2.24
CA SER A 12 -48.78 35.66 -3.08
C SER A 12 -47.45 34.94 -3.27
N THR A 13 -47.20 33.98 -2.37
CA THR A 13 -46.21 32.93 -2.54
C THR A 13 -46.64 32.00 -3.68
N PRO A 14 -45.74 31.60 -4.61
CA PRO A 14 -46.05 30.54 -5.58
C PRO A 14 -46.19 29.18 -4.86
N PRO A 15 -46.90 28.20 -5.43
CA PRO A 15 -47.17 26.93 -4.78
C PRO A 15 -45.87 26.14 -4.59
N LEU A 16 -45.73 25.54 -3.41
CA LEU A 16 -44.74 24.50 -3.15
C LEU A 16 -45.11 23.28 -4.01
N ASP A 17 -44.15 22.86 -4.83
CA ASP A 17 -44.15 21.60 -5.56
C ASP A 17 -43.89 20.46 -4.56
N ASP A 18 -44.96 19.78 -4.14
CA ASP A 18 -44.88 18.51 -3.41
C ASP A 18 -44.46 17.42 -4.41
N GLY A 19 -43.19 17.44 -4.79
CA GLY A 19 -42.50 16.38 -5.51
C GLY A 19 -41.93 15.36 -4.53
N ASP A 20 -42.67 14.27 -4.36
CA ASP A 20 -42.34 13.05 -3.63
C ASP A 20 -40.88 12.60 -3.84
N ALA A 21 -40.07 12.76 -2.80
CA ALA A 21 -38.71 12.27 -2.72
C ALA A 21 -38.72 10.84 -2.18
N THR A 22 -39.13 9.86 -3.00
CA THR A 22 -38.95 8.44 -2.68
C THR A 22 -38.95 7.52 -3.90
N GLU A 23 -38.16 7.83 -4.95
CA GLU A 23 -37.73 6.78 -5.88
C GLU A 23 -36.55 6.01 -5.27
N ALA A 24 -36.90 5.09 -4.37
CA ALA A 24 -36.03 3.96 -4.07
C ALA A 24 -35.86 3.17 -5.38
N ALA A 25 -34.69 3.27 -5.99
CA ALA A 25 -34.29 2.36 -7.06
C ALA A 25 -34.25 0.94 -6.47
N GLU A 26 -35.35 0.20 -6.63
CA GLU A 26 -35.39 -1.24 -6.49
C GLU A 26 -34.43 -1.85 -7.52
N ASN A 27 -33.15 -1.97 -7.13
CA ASN A 27 -32.24 -2.92 -7.74
C ASN A 27 -32.70 -4.33 -7.33
N GLY A 28 -33.77 -4.79 -7.97
CA GLY A 28 -34.26 -6.16 -7.88
C GLY A 28 -33.17 -7.10 -8.36
N VAL A 29 -32.43 -7.66 -7.39
CA VAL A 29 -31.44 -8.70 -7.66
C VAL A 29 -32.21 -9.96 -8.02
N ASP A 30 -32.02 -10.45 -9.24
CA ASP A 30 -32.61 -11.71 -9.68
C ASP A 30 -31.91 -12.88 -8.98
N LEU A 31 -32.51 -13.34 -7.88
CA LEU A 31 -32.06 -14.50 -7.09
C LEU A 31 -31.92 -15.78 -7.95
N SER A 32 -32.68 -15.90 -9.04
CA SER A 32 -32.63 -17.08 -9.91
C SER A 32 -31.34 -17.12 -10.75
N LEU A 33 -30.84 -15.94 -11.15
CA LEU A 33 -29.57 -15.80 -11.85
C LEU A 33 -28.38 -16.07 -10.91
N LEU A 34 -28.49 -15.67 -9.64
CA LEU A 34 -27.48 -15.92 -8.61
C LEU A 34 -27.28 -17.40 -8.31
N GLU A 35 -28.38 -18.15 -8.22
CA GLU A 35 -28.39 -19.59 -7.97
C GLU A 35 -27.83 -20.38 -9.18
N ALA A 36 -28.08 -19.90 -10.41
CA ALA A 36 -27.52 -20.48 -11.63
C ALA A 36 -25.98 -20.32 -11.70
N ILE A 37 -25.44 -19.20 -11.20
CA ILE A 37 -24.00 -18.94 -11.17
C ILE A 37 -23.31 -19.73 -10.05
N GLU A 38 -23.95 -19.93 -8.90
CA GLU A 38 -23.46 -20.82 -7.83
C GLU A 38 -23.27 -22.25 -8.33
N LYS A 39 -24.27 -22.79 -9.04
CA LYS A 39 -24.19 -24.10 -9.69
C LYS A 39 -23.10 -24.19 -10.77
N SER A 40 -22.66 -23.06 -11.33
CA SER A 40 -21.54 -23.05 -12.27
C SER A 40 -20.17 -23.04 -11.56
N ALA A 41 -20.07 -22.42 -10.38
CA ALA A 41 -18.85 -22.39 -9.56
C ALA A 41 -18.59 -23.73 -8.84
N GLU A 42 -19.65 -24.46 -8.49
CA GLU A 42 -19.56 -25.77 -7.82
C GLU A 42 -19.10 -26.92 -8.75
N ASN A 43 -19.14 -26.72 -10.08
CA ASN A 43 -18.85 -27.77 -11.07
C ASN A 43 -17.39 -27.87 -11.52
N GLY A 44 -16.45 -27.33 -10.74
CA GLY A 44 -15.02 -27.68 -10.78
C GLY A 44 -14.34 -27.66 -12.15
N ALA A 45 -13.83 -26.49 -12.56
CA ALA A 45 -12.58 -26.32 -13.32
C ALA A 45 -12.39 -24.84 -13.68
N ALA A 46 -11.45 -24.19 -12.99
CA ALA A 46 -10.59 -23.07 -13.41
C ALA A 46 -10.33 -22.19 -12.17
N THR A 47 -9.05 -21.91 -11.93
CA THR A 47 -8.56 -20.64 -11.40
C THR A 47 -9.17 -19.50 -12.21
N ALA A 48 -10.45 -19.21 -11.95
CA ALA A 48 -11.11 -18.05 -12.50
C ALA A 48 -10.65 -16.89 -11.64
N ILE A 49 -9.76 -16.06 -12.19
CA ILE A 49 -9.40 -14.75 -11.66
C ILE A 49 -10.68 -14.10 -11.14
N LEU A 50 -10.73 -13.79 -9.84
CA LEU A 50 -11.87 -13.15 -9.23
C LEU A 50 -12.05 -11.76 -9.85
N ASP A 51 -13.02 -11.62 -10.76
CA ASP A 51 -13.40 -10.33 -11.30
C ASP A 51 -14.19 -9.50 -10.27
N LEU A 52 -14.36 -8.20 -10.55
CA LEU A 52 -15.10 -7.29 -9.66
C LEU A 52 -16.52 -7.81 -9.33
N ARG A 53 -17.15 -8.55 -10.25
CA ARG A 53 -18.49 -9.14 -10.05
C ARG A 53 -18.43 -10.31 -9.08
N GLY A 54 -17.44 -11.18 -9.19
CA GLY A 54 -17.17 -12.30 -8.30
C GLY A 54 -16.87 -11.80 -6.88
N LEU A 55 -15.99 -10.81 -6.75
CA LEU A 55 -15.68 -10.20 -5.45
C LEU A 55 -16.93 -9.60 -4.81
N LYS A 56 -17.72 -8.83 -5.59
CA LYS A 56 -18.99 -8.28 -5.13
C LYS A 56 -19.97 -9.37 -4.68
N LYS A 57 -20.03 -10.51 -5.38
CA LYS A 57 -20.88 -11.65 -4.99
C LYS A 57 -20.46 -12.22 -3.62
N LEU A 58 -19.16 -12.41 -3.40
CA LEU A 58 -18.63 -12.93 -2.14
C LEU A 58 -18.92 -11.98 -0.97
N VAL A 59 -18.67 -10.67 -1.15
CA VAL A 59 -18.95 -9.66 -0.12
C VAL A 59 -20.44 -9.58 0.20
N LEU A 60 -21.31 -9.57 -0.81
CA LEU A 60 -22.76 -9.53 -0.60
C LEU A 60 -23.31 -10.79 0.10
N SER A 61 -22.72 -11.97 -0.19
CA SER A 61 -23.05 -13.21 0.53
C SER A 61 -22.72 -13.06 2.01
N PHE A 62 -21.47 -12.67 2.31
CA PHE A 62 -21.01 -12.46 3.68
C PHE A 62 -21.86 -11.43 4.43
N GLU A 63 -22.18 -10.28 3.81
CA GLU A 63 -23.05 -9.26 4.41
C GLU A 63 -24.45 -9.79 4.73
N ARG A 64 -25.02 -10.63 3.86
CA ARG A 64 -26.31 -11.27 4.09
C ARG A 64 -26.22 -12.21 5.30
N ARG A 65 -25.25 -13.13 5.31
CA ARG A 65 -25.04 -14.08 6.43
C ARG A 65 -24.78 -13.36 7.76
N LEU A 66 -24.04 -12.25 7.73
CA LEU A 66 -23.78 -11.44 8.91
C LEU A 66 -25.09 -10.81 9.45
N ARG A 67 -25.91 -10.23 8.57
CA ARG A 67 -27.21 -9.67 8.96
C ARG A 67 -28.13 -10.72 9.57
N ASP A 68 -28.25 -11.88 8.92
CA ASP A 68 -29.12 -12.96 9.37
C ASP A 68 -28.67 -13.50 10.75
N ASN A 69 -27.36 -13.65 10.96
CA ASN A 69 -26.81 -14.05 12.26
C ASN A 69 -27.05 -13.00 13.36
N LEU A 70 -26.83 -11.72 13.05
CA LEU A 70 -27.07 -10.62 14.00
C LEU A 70 -28.55 -10.52 14.38
N GLU A 71 -29.46 -10.64 13.41
CA GLU A 71 -30.90 -10.65 13.66
C GLU A 71 -31.30 -11.83 14.56
N ALA A 72 -30.81 -13.03 14.26
CA ALA A 72 -31.09 -14.22 15.08
C ALA A 72 -30.59 -14.07 16.52
N ARG A 73 -29.42 -13.47 16.73
CA ARG A 73 -28.87 -13.17 18.07
C ARG A 73 -29.71 -12.14 18.84
N VAL A 74 -30.24 -11.13 18.15
CA VAL A 74 -31.13 -10.13 18.76
C VAL A 74 -32.47 -10.76 19.13
N MET A 75 -33.02 -11.63 18.29
CA MET A 75 -34.28 -12.32 18.52
C MET A 75 -34.19 -13.43 19.58
N HIS A 76 -33.01 -14.02 19.75
CA HIS A 76 -32.78 -15.17 20.63
C HIS A 76 -31.54 -15.00 21.55
N PRO A 77 -31.46 -13.99 22.43
CA PRO A 77 -30.22 -13.63 23.15
C PRO A 77 -29.64 -14.74 24.04
N ASP A 78 -30.51 -15.48 24.72
CA ASP A 78 -30.12 -16.53 25.67
C ASP A 78 -30.31 -17.95 25.11
N GLN A 79 -30.45 -18.10 23.78
CA GLN A 79 -30.70 -19.38 23.13
C GLN A 79 -29.70 -19.63 21.97
N PRO A 80 -28.44 -20.00 22.27
CA PRO A 80 -27.41 -20.25 21.25
C PRO A 80 -27.82 -21.24 20.16
N ASP A 81 -28.56 -22.29 20.53
CA ASP A 81 -29.05 -23.31 19.60
C ASP A 81 -29.93 -22.73 18.48
N ARG A 82 -30.51 -21.53 18.66
CA ARG A 82 -31.38 -20.87 17.67
C ARG A 82 -30.62 -20.12 16.59
N PHE A 83 -29.36 -19.77 16.82
CA PHE A 83 -28.51 -19.06 15.85
C PHE A 83 -27.23 -19.83 15.50
N ALA A 84 -27.08 -21.06 16.00
CA ALA A 84 -25.92 -21.90 15.73
C ALA A 84 -25.72 -22.17 14.22
N ASP A 85 -26.80 -22.49 13.50
CA ASP A 85 -26.73 -22.77 12.05
C ASP A 85 -26.27 -21.52 11.27
N SER A 86 -26.82 -20.34 11.58
CA SER A 86 -26.40 -19.09 10.91
C SER A 86 -25.00 -18.65 11.31
N GLU A 87 -24.53 -19.02 12.51
CA GLU A 87 -23.14 -18.78 12.94
C GLU A 87 -22.15 -19.66 12.16
N VAL A 88 -22.51 -20.92 11.90
CA VAL A 88 -21.71 -21.83 11.05
C VAL A 88 -21.65 -21.31 9.61
N GLU A 89 -22.79 -20.94 9.01
CA GLU A 89 -22.81 -20.40 7.64
C GLU A 89 -22.02 -19.09 7.52
N LEU A 90 -22.10 -18.19 8.51
CA LEU A 90 -21.28 -16.98 8.56
C LEU A 90 -19.80 -17.31 8.67
N HIS A 91 -19.45 -18.33 9.46
CA HIS A 91 -18.06 -18.76 9.62
C HIS A 91 -17.49 -19.33 8.33
N GLU A 92 -18.28 -20.11 7.57
CA GLU A 92 -17.89 -20.66 6.26
C GLU A 92 -17.61 -19.54 5.25
N ASP A 93 -18.47 -18.52 5.16
CA ASP A 93 -18.25 -17.36 4.28
C ASP A 93 -17.01 -16.56 4.71
N LEU A 94 -16.78 -16.41 6.01
CA LEU A 94 -15.59 -15.75 6.54
C LEU A 94 -14.30 -16.50 6.18
N ASP A 95 -14.30 -17.82 6.31
CA ASP A 95 -13.14 -18.64 5.98
C ASP A 95 -12.88 -18.68 4.48
N ARG A 96 -13.94 -18.64 3.66
CA ARG A 96 -13.79 -18.46 2.21
C ARG A 96 -13.08 -17.15 1.89
N LEU A 97 -13.50 -16.02 2.49
CA LEU A 97 -12.89 -14.70 2.26
C LEU A 97 -11.44 -14.59 2.74
N LYS A 98 -11.00 -15.44 3.67
CA LYS A 98 -9.59 -15.49 4.11
C LYS A 98 -8.67 -16.22 3.14
N ASN A 99 -9.19 -16.90 2.12
CA ASN A 99 -8.36 -17.62 1.16
C ASN A 99 -7.29 -16.68 0.56
N PRO A 100 -5.99 -17.01 0.61
CA PRO A 100 -4.94 -16.24 -0.05
C PRO A 100 -5.22 -16.00 -1.54
N ASP A 101 -5.86 -16.93 -2.26
CA ASP A 101 -6.20 -16.77 -3.69
C ASP A 101 -7.06 -15.52 -3.93
N ILE A 102 -8.08 -15.32 -3.09
CA ILE A 102 -8.95 -14.13 -3.16
C ILE A 102 -8.14 -12.87 -2.89
N ALA A 103 -7.17 -12.94 -1.98
CA ALA A 103 -6.29 -11.83 -1.67
C ALA A 103 -5.41 -11.45 -2.85
N VAL A 104 -4.83 -12.46 -3.50
CA VAL A 104 -4.01 -12.31 -4.71
C VAL A 104 -4.83 -11.63 -5.80
N ASP A 105 -6.04 -12.12 -6.06
CA ASP A 105 -6.92 -11.53 -7.07
C ASP A 105 -7.31 -10.07 -6.74
N VAL A 106 -7.62 -9.76 -5.47
CA VAL A 106 -7.91 -8.38 -5.03
C VAL A 106 -6.71 -7.47 -5.20
N VAL A 107 -5.51 -7.95 -4.86
CA VAL A 107 -4.26 -7.18 -5.06
C VAL A 107 -4.05 -6.92 -6.54
N ASN A 108 -4.19 -7.92 -7.41
CA ASN A 108 -4.04 -7.74 -8.86
C ASN A 108 -5.03 -6.71 -9.41
N LEU A 109 -6.31 -6.78 -9.00
CA LEU A 109 -7.30 -5.78 -9.38
C LEU A 109 -6.92 -4.37 -8.91
N LEU A 110 -6.38 -4.23 -7.70
CA LEU A 110 -5.90 -2.93 -7.19
C LEU A 110 -4.67 -2.43 -7.94
N THR A 111 -3.76 -3.32 -8.35
CA THR A 111 -2.63 -2.97 -9.21
C THR A 111 -3.14 -2.43 -10.53
N ASP A 112 -4.03 -3.12 -11.23
CA ASP A 112 -4.61 -2.65 -12.50
C ASP A 112 -5.31 -1.28 -12.37
N LEU A 113 -5.93 -1.00 -11.23
CA LEU A 113 -6.61 0.27 -10.97
C LEU A 113 -5.64 1.42 -10.61
N THR A 114 -4.47 1.08 -10.06
CA THR A 114 -3.49 2.07 -9.59
C THR A 114 -2.30 2.23 -10.53
N ASP A 115 -2.13 1.35 -11.52
CA ASP A 115 -1.10 1.46 -12.53
C ASP A 115 -1.37 2.68 -13.42
N LEU A 116 -0.42 3.61 -13.42
CA LEU A 116 -0.47 4.86 -14.17
C LEU A 116 0.44 4.82 -15.41
N THR A 117 1.11 3.69 -15.66
CA THR A 117 2.08 3.55 -16.75
C THR A 117 1.42 3.45 -18.13
N ASP A 118 0.10 3.25 -18.20
CA ASP A 118 -0.68 3.46 -19.41
C ASP A 118 -0.82 4.97 -19.70
N GLY A 119 0.21 5.51 -20.35
CA GLY A 119 0.36 6.92 -20.76
C GLY A 119 -0.70 7.49 -21.73
N ASP A 120 -1.88 6.88 -21.83
CA ASP A 120 -3.03 7.38 -22.59
C ASP A 120 -4.06 8.13 -21.71
N VAL A 121 -3.90 8.16 -20.37
CA VAL A 121 -4.89 8.76 -19.45
C VAL A 121 -4.42 10.06 -18.77
N LEU A 122 -3.11 10.33 -18.69
CA LEU A 122 -2.56 11.39 -17.85
C LEU A 122 -1.77 12.47 -18.59
N GLU A 123 -2.08 12.74 -19.87
CA GLU A 123 -1.43 13.88 -20.52
C GLU A 123 -1.86 15.25 -19.96
N ASP A 124 -2.97 15.37 -19.20
CA ASP A 124 -3.39 16.67 -18.63
C ASP A 124 -4.31 16.64 -17.38
N ASN A 125 -4.66 15.48 -16.80
CA ASN A 125 -5.62 15.46 -15.68
C ASN A 125 -5.37 14.36 -14.62
N ASP A 126 -4.58 14.69 -13.59
CA ASP A 126 -4.31 13.81 -12.43
C ASP A 126 -5.50 13.69 -11.46
N GLU A 127 -6.61 14.41 -11.69
CA GLU A 127 -7.77 14.45 -10.80
C GLU A 127 -8.41 13.07 -10.55
N PRO A 128 -8.63 12.20 -11.57
CA PRO A 128 -9.22 10.87 -11.35
C PRO A 128 -8.34 9.95 -10.49
N ALA A 129 -7.02 9.96 -10.71
CA ALA A 129 -6.06 9.19 -9.93
C ALA A 129 -6.04 9.68 -8.46
N GLY A 130 -6.04 11.00 -8.25
CA GLY A 130 -6.15 11.60 -6.93
C GLY A 130 -7.43 11.20 -6.18
N VAL A 131 -8.58 11.20 -6.86
CA VAL A 131 -9.87 10.77 -6.29
C VAL A 131 -9.86 9.29 -5.90
N LEU A 132 -9.26 8.43 -6.74
CA LEU A 132 -9.11 7.00 -6.43
C LEU A 132 -8.24 6.81 -5.18
N VAL A 133 -7.07 7.45 -5.13
CA VAL A 133 -6.16 7.38 -3.98
C VAL A 133 -6.85 7.87 -2.71
N ASP A 134 -7.60 8.97 -2.77
CA ASP A 134 -8.35 9.48 -1.61
C ASP A 134 -9.44 8.50 -1.14
N ALA A 135 -10.15 7.86 -2.07
CA ALA A 135 -11.15 6.84 -1.73
C ALA A 135 -10.50 5.61 -1.08
N LEU A 136 -9.36 5.15 -1.60
CA LEU A 136 -8.61 4.02 -1.03
C LEU A 136 -8.07 4.35 0.38
N LEU A 137 -7.53 5.55 0.56
CA LEU A 137 -7.04 6.03 1.86
C LEU A 137 -8.17 6.17 2.89
N ALA A 138 -9.35 6.63 2.48
CA ALA A 138 -10.53 6.70 3.34
C ALA A 138 -11.04 5.32 3.80
N ASN A 139 -10.67 4.26 3.08
CA ASN A 139 -11.00 2.86 3.39
C ASN A 139 -9.79 2.07 3.93
N ASN A 140 -8.78 2.75 4.47
CA ASN A 140 -7.63 2.15 5.16
C ASN A 140 -6.85 1.14 4.29
N VAL A 141 -6.73 1.39 2.99
CA VAL A 141 -6.04 0.48 2.06
C VAL A 141 -4.61 0.15 2.52
N LEU A 142 -3.89 1.13 3.08
CA LEU A 142 -2.49 0.97 3.46
C LEU A 142 -2.34 -0.07 4.58
N GLU A 143 -3.16 0.04 5.61
CA GLU A 143 -3.19 -0.88 6.74
C GLU A 143 -3.58 -2.29 6.30
N LEU A 144 -4.59 -2.40 5.43
CA LEU A 144 -5.09 -3.67 4.92
C LEU A 144 -4.06 -4.38 4.04
N LEU A 145 -3.44 -3.66 3.10
CA LEU A 145 -2.38 -4.18 2.22
C LEU A 145 -1.15 -4.65 3.03
N VAL A 146 -0.68 -3.84 3.98
CA VAL A 146 0.49 -4.19 4.79
C VAL A 146 0.19 -5.34 5.75
N GLN A 147 -1.03 -5.42 6.29
CA GLN A 147 -1.46 -6.58 7.05
C GLN A 147 -1.51 -7.85 6.18
N ASN A 148 -1.93 -7.71 4.91
CA ASN A 148 -2.00 -8.81 3.96
C ASN A 148 -0.61 -9.38 3.65
N ILE A 149 0.40 -8.53 3.44
CA ILE A 149 1.80 -8.99 3.27
C ILE A 149 2.23 -9.93 4.39
N GLY A 150 1.87 -9.62 5.65
CA GLY A 150 2.29 -10.40 6.81
C GLY A 150 1.73 -11.82 6.91
N ARG A 151 0.74 -12.18 6.10
CA ARG A 151 0.16 -13.54 6.05
C ARG A 151 0.46 -14.31 4.77
N LEU A 152 0.97 -13.63 3.73
CA LEU A 152 1.30 -14.25 2.45
C LEU A 152 2.66 -14.96 2.52
N SER A 153 2.83 -16.00 1.71
CA SER A 153 4.01 -16.84 1.65
C SER A 153 4.80 -16.56 0.37
N GLU A 154 6.07 -16.17 0.51
CA GLU A 154 6.97 -15.99 -0.65
C GLU A 154 7.45 -17.31 -1.28
N VAL A 155 7.03 -18.45 -0.71
CA VAL A 155 7.28 -19.78 -1.30
C VAL A 155 6.28 -20.08 -2.41
N ASP A 156 5.06 -19.56 -2.29
CA ASP A 156 4.04 -19.69 -3.32
C ASP A 156 4.23 -18.58 -4.38
N PRO A 157 4.32 -18.90 -5.68
CA PRO A 157 4.58 -17.91 -6.71
C PRO A 157 3.49 -16.84 -6.85
N ASP A 158 2.22 -17.21 -6.67
CA ASP A 158 1.09 -16.30 -6.84
C ASP A 158 1.00 -15.35 -5.64
N GLU A 159 1.22 -15.86 -4.43
CA GLU A 159 1.32 -15.05 -3.23
C GLU A 159 2.58 -14.14 -3.23
N ALA A 160 3.71 -14.64 -3.73
CA ALA A 160 4.92 -13.84 -3.90
C ALA A 160 4.71 -12.68 -4.88
N ALA A 161 4.00 -12.92 -5.98
CA ALA A 161 3.59 -11.88 -6.92
C ALA A 161 2.64 -10.86 -6.27
N ALA A 162 1.71 -11.29 -5.42
CA ALA A 162 0.85 -10.38 -4.67
C ALA A 162 1.63 -9.50 -3.68
N ILE A 163 2.69 -10.01 -3.06
CA ILE A 163 3.59 -9.18 -2.24
C ILE A 163 4.27 -8.11 -3.09
N TYR A 164 4.82 -8.48 -4.25
CA TYR A 164 5.40 -7.54 -5.22
C TYR A 164 4.40 -6.45 -5.62
N ASN A 165 3.21 -6.87 -6.05
CA ASN A 165 2.13 -5.99 -6.50
C ASN A 165 1.62 -5.07 -5.39
N THR A 166 1.68 -5.52 -4.13
CA THR A 166 1.37 -4.66 -2.99
C THR A 166 2.37 -3.51 -2.85
N LEU A 167 3.66 -3.75 -3.08
CA LEU A 167 4.68 -2.70 -3.07
C LEU A 167 4.46 -1.72 -4.24
N ALA A 168 4.10 -2.23 -5.42
CA ALA A 168 3.75 -1.41 -6.59
C ALA A 168 2.55 -0.49 -6.35
N ILE A 169 1.47 -1.00 -5.75
CA ILE A 169 0.32 -0.17 -5.39
C ILE A 169 0.75 0.99 -4.48
N ILE A 170 1.64 0.72 -3.51
CA ILE A 170 2.12 1.75 -2.58
C ILE A 170 2.98 2.79 -3.29
N GLU A 171 3.87 2.37 -4.18
CA GLU A 171 4.66 3.27 -5.02
C GLU A 171 3.78 4.17 -5.89
N ASN A 172 2.85 3.57 -6.64
CA ASN A 172 1.93 4.30 -7.51
C ASN A 172 1.11 5.33 -6.71
N MET A 173 0.62 4.96 -5.52
CA MET A 173 -0.07 5.90 -4.63
C MET A 173 0.82 7.06 -4.15
N ILE A 174 2.11 6.83 -3.94
CA ILE A 174 3.09 7.86 -3.57
C ILE A 174 3.36 8.79 -4.74
N GLU A 175 3.44 8.27 -5.97
CA GLU A 175 3.60 9.06 -7.18
C GLU A 175 2.44 10.05 -7.37
N VAL A 176 1.19 9.59 -7.22
CA VAL A 176 -0.01 10.47 -7.27
C VAL A 176 -0.04 11.45 -6.11
N LYS A 177 0.27 10.96 -4.90
CA LYS A 177 0.13 11.73 -3.66
C LYS A 177 1.33 11.52 -2.75
N PRO A 178 2.38 12.36 -2.84
CA PRO A 178 3.61 12.21 -2.06
C PRO A 178 3.43 12.12 -0.54
N ALA A 179 2.34 12.68 0.00
CA ALA A 179 1.99 12.57 1.43
C ALA A 179 1.76 11.12 1.90
N VAL A 180 1.43 10.20 0.98
CA VAL A 180 1.25 8.76 1.28
C VAL A 180 2.53 8.14 1.85
N ALA A 181 3.72 8.62 1.46
CA ALA A 181 5.00 8.11 1.96
C ALA A 181 5.12 8.25 3.49
N GLU A 182 4.70 9.38 4.06
CA GLU A 182 4.68 9.56 5.52
C GLU A 182 3.53 8.77 6.16
N MET A 183 2.35 8.76 5.53
CA MET A 183 1.17 8.06 6.04
C MET A 183 1.38 6.56 6.18
N VAL A 184 1.96 5.90 5.16
CA VAL A 184 2.21 4.45 5.21
C VAL A 184 3.23 4.10 6.28
N CYS A 185 4.25 4.95 6.48
CA CYS A 185 5.22 4.79 7.55
C CYS A 185 4.60 5.02 8.93
N GLU A 186 3.68 5.98 9.07
CA GLU A 186 3.00 6.31 10.32
C GLU A 186 2.02 5.21 10.75
N ARG A 187 1.15 4.78 9.83
CA ARG A 187 -0.04 3.97 10.12
C ARG A 187 0.22 2.46 10.11
N THR A 188 1.29 2.03 9.46
CA THR A 188 1.52 0.60 9.19
C THR A 188 2.85 0.09 9.76
N LYS A 189 3.11 -1.21 9.58
CA LYS A 189 4.39 -1.85 9.93
C LYS A 189 5.28 -2.08 8.70
N LEU A 190 5.02 -1.41 7.58
CA LEU A 190 5.74 -1.63 6.31
C LEU A 190 7.25 -1.45 6.47
N LEU A 191 7.71 -0.35 7.09
CA LEU A 191 9.14 -0.11 7.32
C LEU A 191 9.80 -1.27 8.09
N ARG A 192 9.11 -1.86 9.07
CA ARG A 192 9.65 -2.99 9.82
C ARG A 192 9.76 -4.24 8.94
N TRP A 193 8.76 -4.47 8.10
CA TRP A 193 8.77 -5.60 7.16
C TRP A 193 9.89 -5.45 6.13
N LEU A 194 10.03 -4.25 5.52
CA LEU A 194 11.09 -3.93 4.56
C LEU A 194 12.49 -4.12 5.14
N LEU A 195 12.75 -3.65 6.36
CA LEU A 195 14.03 -3.86 7.05
C LEU A 195 14.35 -5.35 7.22
N GLY A 196 13.38 -6.15 7.67
CA GLY A 196 13.59 -7.60 7.77
C GLY A 196 13.82 -8.25 6.41
N ARG A 197 13.21 -7.72 5.34
CA ARG A 197 13.30 -8.28 4.00
C ARG A 197 14.64 -8.05 3.33
N ILE A 198 15.23 -6.86 3.47
CA ILE A 198 16.55 -6.54 2.89
C ILE A 198 17.70 -7.29 3.58
N GLU A 199 17.52 -7.71 4.83
CA GLU A 199 18.50 -8.49 5.62
C GLU A 199 18.53 -9.97 5.23
N VAL A 200 17.52 -10.49 4.53
CA VAL A 200 17.51 -11.87 4.02
C VAL A 200 18.78 -12.09 3.17
N HIS A 201 19.43 -13.24 3.27
CA HIS A 201 20.67 -13.49 2.53
C HIS A 201 20.41 -13.69 1.03
N ASP A 202 19.44 -14.53 0.69
CA ASP A 202 19.16 -14.92 -0.69
C ASP A 202 18.53 -13.76 -1.47
N PHE A 203 18.67 -13.80 -2.80
CA PHE A 203 18.21 -12.76 -3.71
C PHE A 203 17.03 -13.26 -4.53
N ASP A 204 16.03 -12.39 -4.71
CA ASP A 204 14.84 -12.58 -5.52
C ASP A 204 14.23 -11.19 -5.85
N GLY A 205 13.18 -11.16 -6.68
CA GLY A 205 12.54 -9.92 -7.12
C GLY A 205 11.90 -9.12 -5.98
N ASN A 206 11.27 -9.78 -5.02
CA ASN A 206 10.67 -9.09 -3.86
C ASN A 206 11.73 -8.39 -3.01
N LYS A 207 12.93 -8.97 -2.90
CA LYS A 207 14.04 -8.33 -2.21
C LYS A 207 14.58 -7.12 -2.95
N GLN A 208 14.75 -7.23 -4.26
CA GLN A 208 15.17 -6.10 -5.09
C GLN A 208 14.19 -4.95 -4.91
N TYR A 209 12.89 -5.22 -5.01
CA TYR A 209 11.89 -4.15 -4.89
C TYR A 209 11.77 -3.62 -3.46
N ALA A 210 11.89 -4.49 -2.45
CA ALA A 210 11.94 -4.09 -1.04
C ALA A 210 13.18 -3.25 -0.69
N SER A 211 14.22 -3.21 -1.54
CA SER A 211 15.35 -2.29 -1.37
C SER A 211 15.07 -0.89 -1.90
N GLU A 212 14.17 -0.76 -2.88
CA GLU A 212 13.77 0.48 -3.53
C GLU A 212 12.73 1.25 -2.72
N ILE A 213 11.71 0.55 -2.20
CA ILE A 213 10.62 1.19 -1.44
C ILE A 213 11.14 2.04 -0.26
N PRO A 214 12.12 1.62 0.57
CA PRO A 214 12.72 2.49 1.57
C PRO A 214 13.32 3.77 0.97
N ALA A 215 14.01 3.70 -0.18
CA ALA A 215 14.57 4.89 -0.81
C ALA A 215 13.46 5.89 -1.19
N ILE A 216 12.35 5.41 -1.77
CA ILE A 216 11.16 6.21 -2.09
C ILE A 216 10.55 6.83 -0.82
N LEU A 217 10.33 6.02 0.22
CA LEU A 217 9.71 6.47 1.47
C LEU A 217 10.55 7.53 2.21
N LEU A 218 11.88 7.47 2.09
CA LEU A 218 12.79 8.39 2.75
C LEU A 218 13.08 9.66 1.93
N GLN A 219 12.84 9.61 0.62
CA GLN A 219 13.09 10.73 -0.28
C GLN A 219 12.25 11.93 0.15
N ASN A 220 12.90 13.06 0.40
CA ASN A 220 12.27 14.31 0.83
C ASN A 220 11.40 14.22 2.11
N SER A 221 11.54 13.17 2.93
CA SER A 221 10.82 13.04 4.21
C SER A 221 11.78 12.94 5.41
N PRO A 222 12.13 14.08 6.06
CA PRO A 222 12.87 14.08 7.30
C PRO A 222 12.19 13.28 8.42
N THR A 223 10.85 13.21 8.39
CA THR A 223 10.04 12.42 9.32
C THR A 223 10.38 10.94 9.19
N ASN A 224 10.33 10.39 7.97
CA ASN A 224 10.63 8.99 7.72
C ASN A 224 12.12 8.67 7.94
N GLN A 225 13.03 9.57 7.57
CA GLN A 225 14.47 9.42 7.83
C GLN A 225 14.77 9.28 9.33
N LYS A 226 14.17 10.13 10.16
CA LYS A 226 14.30 10.03 11.63
C LYS A 226 13.65 8.77 12.18
N LYS A 227 12.46 8.42 11.69
CA LYS A 227 11.72 7.24 12.12
C LYS A 227 12.50 5.96 11.84
N LEU A 228 13.01 5.79 10.62
CA LEU A 228 13.77 4.60 10.25
C LEU A 228 15.09 4.50 11.03
N GLY A 229 15.77 5.63 11.26
CA GLY A 229 16.95 5.68 12.12
C GLY A 229 16.69 5.26 13.57
N GLN A 230 15.53 5.62 14.14
CA GLN A 230 15.11 5.18 15.47
C GLN A 230 14.80 3.68 15.54
N MET A 231 14.50 3.04 14.41
CA MET A 231 14.20 1.62 14.29
C MET A 231 15.44 0.75 13.99
N ASN A 232 16.64 1.25 14.29
CA ASN A 232 17.92 0.62 13.91
C ASN A 232 18.10 0.44 12.39
N GLY A 233 17.39 1.21 11.56
CA GLY A 233 17.48 1.07 10.11
C GLY A 233 18.86 1.39 9.53
N VAL A 234 19.66 2.24 10.18
CA VAL A 234 21.05 2.52 9.75
C VAL A 234 21.90 1.25 9.81
N ASP A 235 21.79 0.49 10.91
CA ASP A 235 22.54 -0.77 11.07
C ASP A 235 22.06 -1.83 10.09
N ALA A 236 20.74 -2.00 9.94
CA ALA A 236 20.15 -2.96 9.00
C ALA A 236 20.60 -2.70 7.54
N VAL A 237 20.56 -1.45 7.08
CA VAL A 237 21.03 -1.09 5.73
C VAL A 237 22.55 -1.30 5.59
N LEU A 238 23.34 -0.97 6.62
CA LEU A 238 24.77 -1.27 6.62
C LEU A 238 25.07 -2.77 6.54
N GLN A 239 24.33 -3.61 7.25
CA GLN A 239 24.47 -5.07 7.18
C GLN A 239 24.16 -5.60 5.77
N ALA A 240 23.10 -5.09 5.13
CA ALA A 240 22.75 -5.44 3.76
C ALA A 240 23.86 -5.04 2.77
N VAL A 241 24.37 -3.80 2.86
CA VAL A 241 25.51 -3.31 2.05
C VAL A 241 26.79 -4.11 2.33
N ALA A 242 27.03 -4.52 3.58
CA ALA A 242 28.22 -5.25 3.97
C ALA A 242 28.37 -6.61 3.29
N MET A 243 27.28 -7.18 2.75
CA MET A 243 27.36 -8.37 1.92
C MET A 243 28.24 -8.14 0.68
N TYR A 244 28.25 -6.93 0.12
CA TYR A 244 29.01 -6.57 -1.09
C TYR A 244 30.38 -5.94 -0.78
N LYS A 245 30.83 -5.99 0.48
CA LYS A 245 32.10 -5.37 0.90
C LYS A 245 33.35 -5.88 0.17
N SER A 246 33.27 -7.04 -0.47
CA SER A 246 34.38 -7.70 -1.17
C SER A 246 33.97 -8.50 -2.42
N LYS A 247 32.69 -8.45 -2.81
CA LYS A 247 32.16 -9.13 -3.99
C LYS A 247 31.31 -8.15 -4.78
N ASP A 248 31.34 -8.31 -6.10
CA ASP A 248 30.45 -7.58 -6.99
C ASP A 248 29.09 -8.30 -7.04
N PRO A 249 27.99 -7.58 -7.30
CA PRO A 249 26.71 -8.18 -7.68
C PRO A 249 26.85 -9.19 -8.83
N LYS A 250 26.00 -10.21 -8.85
CA LYS A 250 26.02 -11.30 -9.83
C LYS A 250 25.13 -11.01 -11.05
N SER A 251 24.18 -10.09 -10.91
CA SER A 251 23.23 -9.66 -11.95
C SER A 251 23.02 -8.15 -11.93
N SER A 252 22.39 -7.62 -12.99
CA SER A 252 21.91 -6.23 -13.04
C SER A 252 20.97 -5.93 -11.88
N ASP A 253 20.06 -6.84 -11.58
CA ASP A 253 19.03 -6.62 -10.57
C ASP A 253 19.64 -6.57 -9.15
N GLU A 254 20.72 -7.34 -8.92
CA GLU A 254 21.48 -7.29 -7.67
C GLU A 254 22.35 -6.02 -7.58
N GLU A 255 22.79 -5.47 -8.73
CA GLU A 255 23.48 -4.17 -8.81
C GLU A 255 22.53 -3.00 -8.53
N GLU A 256 21.34 -3.04 -9.10
CA GLU A 256 20.28 -2.06 -8.83
C GLU A 256 19.84 -2.10 -7.36
N MET A 257 19.62 -3.29 -6.80
CA MET A 257 19.34 -3.45 -5.37
C MET A 257 20.45 -2.82 -4.51
N LEU A 258 21.71 -2.98 -4.90
CA LEU A 258 22.83 -2.40 -4.16
C LEU A 258 22.83 -0.87 -4.23
N GLU A 259 22.55 -0.27 -5.38
CA GLU A 259 22.41 1.18 -5.48
C GLU A 259 21.22 1.69 -4.66
N ASN A 260 20.08 1.01 -4.70
CA ASN A 260 18.90 1.36 -3.88
C ASN A 260 19.22 1.35 -2.38
N LEU A 261 20.00 0.36 -1.90
CA LEU A 261 20.50 0.33 -0.52
C LEU A 261 21.40 1.53 -0.19
N PHE A 262 22.27 1.94 -1.12
CA PHE A 262 23.11 3.13 -0.93
C PHE A 262 22.32 4.43 -0.96
N ASP A 263 21.29 4.54 -1.80
CA ASP A 263 20.43 5.72 -1.84
C ASP A 263 19.57 5.85 -0.59
N CYS A 264 19.06 4.72 -0.08
CA CYS A 264 18.43 4.63 1.24
C CYS A 264 19.41 5.06 2.35
N LEU A 265 20.66 4.56 2.32
CA LEU A 265 21.69 4.95 3.27
C LEU A 265 22.00 6.46 3.21
N CYS A 266 22.15 7.03 2.02
CA CYS A 266 22.38 8.47 1.85
C CYS A 266 21.20 9.28 2.41
N CYS A 267 19.97 8.84 2.21
CA CYS A 267 18.79 9.47 2.82
C CYS A 267 18.81 9.38 4.35
N LEU A 268 19.20 8.22 4.89
CA LEU A 268 19.37 8.03 6.33
C LEU A 268 20.45 8.92 6.92
N LEU A 269 21.47 9.32 6.16
CA LEU A 269 22.56 10.18 6.61
C LEU A 269 22.23 11.68 6.56
N MET A 270 21.05 12.09 6.06
CA MET A 270 20.68 13.51 6.07
C MET A 270 20.44 14.07 7.50
N PRO A 271 19.69 13.40 8.40
CA PRO A 271 19.51 13.85 9.78
C PRO A 271 20.77 13.62 10.62
N VAL A 272 21.16 14.63 11.39
CA VAL A 272 22.37 14.59 12.25
C VAL A 272 22.32 13.45 13.27
N GLU A 273 21.12 13.12 13.78
CA GLU A 273 20.93 12.05 14.75
C GLU A 273 21.28 10.67 14.18
N ASN A 274 21.15 10.48 12.86
CA ASN A 274 21.47 9.22 12.18
C ASN A 274 22.95 9.11 11.83
N LYS A 275 23.64 10.23 11.65
CA LYS A 275 25.10 10.28 11.49
C LYS A 275 25.81 9.66 12.70
N GLU A 276 25.34 10.01 13.90
CA GLU A 276 25.85 9.40 15.13
C GLU A 276 25.58 7.88 15.18
N ARG A 277 24.43 7.42 14.66
CA ARG A 277 24.11 5.99 14.56
C ARG A 277 24.99 5.28 13.55
N PHE A 278 25.28 5.89 12.42
CA PHE A 278 26.18 5.38 11.39
C PHE A 278 27.59 5.17 11.93
N MET A 279 28.11 6.16 12.67
CA MET A 279 29.40 6.05 13.36
C MET A 279 29.41 4.92 14.40
N LYS A 280 28.36 4.80 15.20
CA LYS A 280 28.24 3.73 16.21
C LYS A 280 28.10 2.33 15.61
N SER A 281 27.63 2.24 14.36
CA SER A 281 27.44 0.99 13.63
C SER A 281 28.63 0.66 12.70
N GLU A 282 29.80 1.28 12.96
CA GLU A 282 31.03 1.08 12.17
C GLU A 282 30.86 1.38 10.67
N GLY A 283 29.95 2.30 10.34
CA GLY A 283 29.62 2.63 8.95
C GLY A 283 30.81 3.22 8.19
N VAL A 284 31.62 4.06 8.84
CA VAL A 284 32.83 4.65 8.23
C VAL A 284 33.85 3.57 7.90
N GLU A 285 34.08 2.65 8.83
CA GLU A 285 34.99 1.52 8.67
C GLU A 285 34.55 0.65 7.49
N LEU A 286 33.25 0.35 7.40
CA LEU A 286 32.69 -0.41 6.28
C LEU A 286 32.91 0.30 4.93
N MET A 287 32.61 1.60 4.84
CA MET A 287 32.83 2.36 3.60
C MET A 287 34.30 2.37 3.19
N ILE A 288 35.24 2.53 4.14
CA ILE A 288 36.68 2.45 3.87
C ILE A 288 37.07 1.05 3.36
N ILE A 289 36.50 -0.02 3.92
CA ILE A 289 36.73 -1.39 3.45
C ILE A 289 36.26 -1.54 1.99
N ILE A 290 35.04 -1.09 1.68
CA ILE A 290 34.45 -1.14 0.33
C ILE A 290 35.34 -0.36 -0.66
N MET A 291 35.73 0.87 -0.31
CA MET A 291 36.58 1.71 -1.15
C MET A 291 37.94 1.06 -1.44
N LYS A 292 38.53 0.34 -0.48
CA LYS A 292 39.81 -0.37 -0.68
C LYS A 292 39.70 -1.51 -1.69
N GLN A 293 38.53 -2.12 -1.86
CA GLN A 293 38.36 -3.20 -2.83
C GLN A 293 38.29 -2.72 -4.28
N LYS A 294 37.93 -1.44 -4.52
CA LYS A 294 37.80 -0.84 -5.86
C LYS A 294 36.86 -1.63 -6.80
N LYS A 295 35.71 -2.03 -6.25
CA LYS A 295 34.65 -2.81 -6.90
C LYS A 295 33.44 -1.93 -7.25
N SER A 296 32.33 -2.53 -7.72
CA SER A 296 31.12 -1.79 -8.12
C SER A 296 30.66 -0.76 -7.07
N ALA A 297 30.61 -1.16 -5.79
CA ALA A 297 30.19 -0.30 -4.67
C ALA A 297 31.13 0.88 -4.33
N TYR A 298 32.26 1.05 -5.05
CA TYR A 298 33.28 2.05 -4.74
C TYR A 298 32.74 3.49 -4.77
N ALA A 299 32.01 3.85 -5.84
CA ALA A 299 31.49 5.21 -6.01
C ALA A 299 30.42 5.52 -4.94
N SER A 300 29.57 4.53 -4.66
CA SER A 300 28.45 4.62 -3.73
C SER A 300 28.93 4.72 -2.27
N ALA A 301 30.02 4.04 -1.93
CA ALA A 301 30.69 4.20 -0.63
C ALA A 301 31.28 5.61 -0.44
N ILE A 302 31.85 6.21 -1.49
CA ILE A 302 32.32 7.62 -1.44
C ILE A 302 31.14 8.56 -1.23
N ARG A 303 30.04 8.34 -1.96
CA ARG A 303 28.80 9.12 -1.84
C ARG A 303 28.29 9.09 -0.41
N ALA A 304 28.17 7.91 0.19
CA ALA A 304 27.73 7.77 1.58
C ALA A 304 28.62 8.53 2.58
N LEU A 305 29.95 8.46 2.42
CA LEU A 305 30.88 9.23 3.26
C LEU A 305 30.76 10.75 3.06
N ASP A 306 30.51 11.21 1.84
CA ASP A 306 30.27 12.63 1.57
C ASP A 306 29.02 13.13 2.30
N PHE A 307 27.91 12.38 2.22
CA PHE A 307 26.69 12.68 2.97
C PHE A 307 26.95 12.72 4.48
N GLU A 308 27.73 11.78 5.02
CA GLU A 308 28.09 11.76 6.43
C GLU A 308 28.91 12.99 6.84
N MET A 309 29.90 13.39 6.05
CA MET A 309 30.78 14.52 6.36
C MET A 309 30.13 15.89 6.14
N THR A 310 29.06 15.96 5.34
CA THR A 310 28.42 17.23 5.00
C THR A 310 27.65 17.82 6.19
N LYS A 311 27.98 19.05 6.62
CA LYS A 311 27.32 19.73 7.76
C LYS A 311 25.98 20.41 7.41
N TYR A 312 25.54 20.34 6.17
CA TYR A 312 24.34 20.99 5.65
C TYR A 312 23.49 19.98 4.86
N PRO A 313 22.15 20.04 4.92
CA PRO A 313 21.32 19.30 3.98
C PRO A 313 21.60 19.83 2.57
N GLN A 314 22.13 18.99 1.69
CA GLN A 314 22.31 19.37 0.29
C GLN A 314 20.93 19.67 -0.30
N LEU A 315 20.76 20.84 -0.91
CA LEU A 315 19.59 21.13 -1.74
C LEU A 315 19.64 20.15 -2.92
N VAL A 316 18.89 19.06 -2.84
CA VAL A 316 18.73 18.09 -3.94
C VAL A 316 17.89 18.77 -5.01
N SER A 317 18.54 19.51 -5.92
CA SER A 317 17.83 20.03 -7.10
C SER A 317 18.65 20.07 -8.40
N VAL A 318 19.89 19.54 -8.47
CA VAL A 318 20.68 19.69 -9.71
C VAL A 318 21.60 18.52 -10.09
N LEU A 319 21.37 17.27 -9.66
CA LEU A 319 22.25 16.15 -10.10
C LEU A 319 21.55 14.93 -10.71
N TRP A 320 20.22 14.92 -10.82
CA TRP A 320 19.48 13.89 -11.56
C TRP A 320 19.14 14.37 -12.98
N THR A 321 20.15 14.65 -13.80
CA THR A 321 20.03 14.71 -15.27
C THR A 321 21.44 14.62 -15.87
N SER A 322 21.90 13.39 -16.13
CA SER A 322 22.79 13.00 -17.24
C SER A 322 22.96 11.49 -17.24
#